data_AF-A0A378A012-F1
#
_entry.id   AF-A0A378A012-F1
#
_cell.length_a   1.000
_cell.length_b   1.000
_cell.length_c   1.000
_cell.angle_alpha   90.00
_cell.angle_beta   90.00
_cell.angle_gamma   90.00
#
_symmetry.space_group_name_H-M   'P 1'
#
loop_
_entity.id
_entity.type
_entity.pdbx_description
1 polymer ?
#
loop_
_entity_poly.entity_id
_entity_poly.type
_entity_poly.pdbx_seq_one_letter_code
_entity_poly.pdbx_strand_id
1 'polypeptide(L)'
;MEYKALAQDILNRVGGKENIVSLVHCATRLRFKLKDNGKADAEGLKANPGVIMVVESGGQFQVVIGNHVHDVWLAVRQEAGLSDDSEPVAEEKAAKGSVLSQLIDIISGIFTPFIGVMAATVC
;
A
#
# COMPACT_ATOMS: atom_id res chain seq x y z
N MET A 1 7.26 12.34 14.32
CA MET A 1 8.69 12.33 13.94
C MET A 1 9.37 10.99 14.23
N GLU A 2 8.92 10.20 15.21
CA GLU A 2 9.54 8.90 15.53
C GLU A 2 9.55 7.89 14.37
N TYR A 3 8.50 7.86 13.55
CA TYR A 3 8.39 6.88 12.46
C TYR A 3 9.20 7.21 11.21
N LYS A 4 9.77 8.42 11.08
CA LYS A 4 10.63 8.76 9.93
C LYS A 4 11.94 7.97 9.95
N ALA A 5 12.58 7.89 11.12
CA ALA A 5 13.79 7.09 11.28
C ALA A 5 13.51 5.62 11.00
N LEU A 6 12.39 5.10 11.51
CA LEU A 6 11.96 3.72 11.24
C LEU A 6 11.66 3.51 9.75
N ALA A 7 10.99 4.44 9.09
CA ALA A 7 10.68 4.36 7.66
C ALA A 7 11.94 4.39 6.79
N GLN A 8 12.92 5.24 7.10
CA GLN A 8 14.21 5.27 6.43
C GLN A 8 14.98 3.96 6.65
N ASP A 9 14.99 3.44 7.87
CA ASP A 9 15.64 2.17 8.18
C ASP A 9 14.96 1.01 7.43
N ILE A 10 13.62 0.98 7.37
CA ILE A 10 12.87 0.02 6.55
C ILE A 10 13.27 0.14 5.08
N LEU A 11 13.27 1.35 4.52
CA LEU A 11 13.65 1.61 3.12
C LEU A 11 15.07 1.13 2.81
N ASN A 12 16.03 1.41 3.69
CA ASN A 12 17.41 0.98 3.54
C ASN A 12 17.53 -0.55 3.62
N ARG A 13 16.85 -1.18 4.59
CA ARG A 13 16.89 -2.63 4.78
C ARG A 13 16.18 -3.41 3.71
N VAL A 14 15.15 -2.87 3.06
CA VAL A 14 14.51 -3.53 1.91
C VAL A 14 15.28 -3.33 0.59
N GLY A 15 16.48 -2.73 0.62
CA GLY A 15 17.32 -2.53 -0.57
C GLY A 15 17.00 -1.23 -1.34
N GLY A 16 16.35 -0.26 -0.70
CA GLY A 16 16.04 1.05 -1.26
C GLY A 16 14.71 1.11 -2.01
N LYS A 17 14.29 2.34 -2.36
CA LYS A 17 13.05 2.60 -3.11
C LYS A 17 13.01 1.92 -4.48
N GLU A 18 14.18 1.72 -5.09
CA GLU A 18 14.33 1.05 -6.39
C GLU A 18 14.06 -0.46 -6.34
N ASN A 19 14.18 -1.06 -5.16
CA ASN A 19 13.87 -2.47 -4.95
C ASN A 19 12.38 -2.71 -4.67
N ILE A 20 11.61 -1.67 -4.36
CA ILE A 20 10.18 -1.76 -4.08
C ILE A 20 9.39 -1.62 -5.40
N VAL A 21 8.72 -2.69 -5.81
CA VAL A 21 7.82 -2.71 -6.97
C VAL A 21 6.44 -2.17 -6.59
N SER A 22 5.94 -2.54 -5.42
CA SER A 22 4.65 -2.09 -4.90
C SER A 22 4.65 -2.13 -3.37
N LEU A 23 3.95 -1.19 -2.76
CA LEU A 23 3.77 -1.06 -1.33
C LEU A 23 2.29 -0.99 -1.00
N VAL A 24 1.80 -1.96 -0.22
CA VAL A 24 0.42 -2.01 0.26
C VAL A 24 0.42 -2.10 1.78
N HIS A 25 -0.55 -1.47 2.44
CA HIS A 25 -0.76 -1.63 3.87
C HIS A 25 -2.15 -2.21 4.15
N CYS A 26 -2.24 -2.98 5.23
CA CYS A 26 -3.49 -3.39 5.85
C CYS A 26 -3.58 -2.74 7.24
N ALA A 27 -4.57 -3.13 8.04
CA ALA A 27 -4.76 -2.56 9.39
C ALA A 27 -3.57 -2.77 10.34
N THR A 28 -2.77 -3.83 10.16
CA THR A 28 -1.65 -4.16 11.08
C THR A 28 -0.36 -4.59 10.38
N ARG A 29 -0.37 -4.69 9.05
CA ARG A 29 0.72 -5.27 8.26
C ARG A 29 1.04 -4.44 7.02
N LEU A 30 2.32 -4.32 6.69
CA LEU A 30 2.81 -3.80 5.42
C LEU A 30 3.20 -4.96 4.53
N ARG A 31 2.74 -4.93 3.28
CA ARG A 31 3.10 -5.89 2.24
C ARG A 31 3.93 -5.16 1.20
N PHE A 32 5.21 -5.49 1.17
CA PHE A 32 6.16 -5.03 0.18
C PHE A 32 6.28 -6.09 -0.91
N LYS A 33 6.08 -5.65 -2.16
CA LYS A 33 6.46 -6.43 -3.33
C LYS A 33 7.84 -5.96 -3.73
N LEU A 34 8.85 -6.78 -3.47
CA LEU A 34 10.24 -6.46 -3.80
C LEU A 34 10.59 -7.05 -5.17
N LYS A 35 11.56 -6.43 -5.83
CA LYS A 35 12.14 -6.94 -7.08
C LYS A 35 13.14 -8.06 -6.79
N ASP A 36 13.93 -7.87 -5.73
CA ASP A 36 14.94 -8.81 -5.27
C ASP A 36 14.84 -8.96 -3.75
N ASN A 37 14.38 -10.13 -3.29
CA ASN A 37 14.29 -10.45 -1.87
C ASN A 37 15.68 -10.64 -1.23
N GLY A 38 16.71 -10.99 -2.00
CA GLY A 38 18.06 -11.22 -1.46
C GLY A 38 18.72 -9.95 -0.93
N LYS A 39 18.21 -8.77 -1.32
CA LYS A 39 18.66 -7.47 -0.79
C LYS A 39 17.90 -7.03 0.45
N ALA A 40 16.86 -7.77 0.86
CA ALA A 40 16.03 -7.42 1.99
C ALA A 40 16.61 -8.02 3.28
N ASP A 41 16.96 -7.17 4.24
CA ASP A 41 17.42 -7.57 5.57
C ASP A 41 16.22 -7.73 6.52
N ALA A 42 15.61 -8.92 6.49
CA ALA A 42 14.49 -9.27 7.37
C ALA A 42 14.88 -9.32 8.85
N GLU A 43 16.11 -9.72 9.17
CA GLU A 43 16.56 -9.91 10.55
C GLU A 43 16.78 -8.58 11.24
N GLY A 44 17.44 -7.64 10.56
CA GLY A 44 17.63 -6.29 11.08
C GLY A 44 16.31 -5.52 11.23
N LEU A 45 15.33 -5.80 10.37
CA LEU A 45 13.98 -5.26 10.52
C LEU A 45 13.28 -5.78 11.78
N LYS A 46 13.39 -7.08 12.08
CA LYS A 46 12.81 -7.68 13.30
C LYS A 46 13.46 -7.18 14.59
N ALA A 47 14.70 -6.68 14.53
CA ALA A 47 15.40 -6.14 15.68
C ALA A 47 14.88 -4.76 16.12
N ASN A 48 14.11 -4.07 15.27
CA ASN A 48 13.51 -2.80 15.64
C ASN A 48 12.29 -2.98 16.56
N PRO A 49 12.16 -2.17 17.62
CA PRO A 49 11.04 -2.27 18.56
C PRO A 49 9.68 -1.95 17.92
N GLY A 50 9.66 -1.28 16.77
CA GLY A 50 8.45 -1.00 15.99
C GLY A 50 8.01 -2.14 15.07
N VAL A 51 8.76 -3.24 14.97
CA VAL A 51 8.46 -4.37 14.09
C VAL A 51 8.28 -5.61 14.94
N ILE A 52 7.07 -6.16 14.92
CA ILE A 52 6.71 -7.37 15.67
C ILE A 52 7.27 -8.60 14.97
N MET A 53 7.12 -8.64 13.65
CA MET A 53 7.52 -9.81 12.86
C MET A 53 7.72 -9.44 11.40
N VAL A 54 8.62 -10.16 10.73
CA VAL A 54 8.76 -10.12 9.26
C VAL A 54 8.54 -11.52 8.71
N VAL A 55 7.65 -11.61 7.72
CA VAL A 55 7.30 -12.85 7.01
C VAL A 55 7.63 -12.66 5.54
N GLU A 56 8.51 -13.50 5.01
CA GLU A 56 8.75 -13.59 3.58
C GLU A 56 8.07 -14.84 3.03
N SER A 57 7.15 -14.68 2.06
CA SER A 57 6.44 -15.81 1.47
C SER A 57 6.07 -15.53 0.01
N GLY A 58 6.41 -16.46 -0.88
CA GLY A 58 5.98 -16.43 -2.29
C GLY A 58 6.42 -15.18 -3.06
N GLY A 59 7.62 -14.65 -2.80
CA GLY A 59 8.12 -13.42 -3.42
C GLY A 59 7.50 -12.14 -2.86
N GLN A 60 6.83 -12.21 -1.71
CA GLN A 60 6.26 -11.06 -1.02
C GLN A 60 6.87 -10.94 0.37
N PHE A 61 7.25 -9.71 0.71
CA PHE A 61 7.88 -9.37 1.98
C PHE A 61 6.87 -8.65 2.86
N GLN A 62 6.52 -9.22 4.01
CA GLN A 62 5.46 -8.72 4.87
C GLN A 62 6.03 -8.32 6.23
N VAL A 63 5.79 -7.09 6.65
CA VAL A 63 6.25 -6.54 7.92
C VAL A 63 5.04 -6.27 8.80
N VAL A 64 5.00 -6.90 9.96
CA VAL A 64 3.95 -6.73 10.97
C VAL A 64 4.43 -5.68 11.97
N ILE A 65 3.75 -4.54 12.02
CA ILE A 65 4.08 -3.39 12.89
C ILE A 65 3.09 -3.27 14.04
N GLY A 66 1.80 -3.54 13.79
CA GLY A 66 0.72 -3.34 14.76
C GLY A 66 -0.05 -2.04 14.52
N ASN A 67 -0.46 -1.34 15.58
CA ASN A 67 -1.38 -0.20 15.50
C ASN A 67 -0.81 1.02 14.76
N HIS A 68 0.52 1.17 14.70
CA HIS A 68 1.20 2.32 14.09
C HIS A 68 1.57 2.09 12.62
N VAL A 69 1.01 1.05 11.99
CA VAL A 69 1.33 0.69 10.61
C VAL A 69 1.03 1.82 9.62
N HIS A 70 -0.01 2.62 9.89
CA HIS A 70 -0.43 3.72 9.04
C HIS A 70 0.61 4.85 9.03
N ASP A 71 1.08 5.26 10.21
CA ASP A 71 2.09 6.31 10.35
C ASP A 71 3.42 5.93 9.70
N VAL A 72 3.82 4.66 9.86
CA VAL A 72 5.04 4.13 9.23
C VAL A 72 4.89 4.07 7.72
N TRP A 73 3.73 3.65 7.21
CA TRP A 73 3.46 3.63 5.77
C TRP A 73 3.53 5.03 5.16
N LEU A 74 2.91 6.03 5.80
CA LEU A 74 2.96 7.42 5.39
C LEU A 74 4.41 7.93 5.35
N ALA A 75 5.17 7.66 6.40
CA ALA A 75 6.59 8.02 6.45
C ALA A 75 7.41 7.33 5.36
N VAL A 76 7.18 6.03 5.10
CA VAL A 76 7.85 5.29 4.01
C VAL A 76 7.48 5.88 2.65
N ARG A 77 6.21 6.23 2.41
CA ARG A 77 5.78 6.91 1.17
C ARG A 77 6.50 8.24 0.99
N GLN A 78 6.55 9.04 2.05
CA GLN A 78 7.16 10.37 2.03
C GLN A 78 8.68 10.27 1.75
N GLU A 79 9.37 9.34 2.41
CA GLU A 79 10.82 9.14 2.23
C GLU A 79 11.16 8.46 0.90
N ALA A 80 10.30 7.58 0.38
CA ALA A 80 10.45 7.00 -0.95
C ALA A 80 10.27 8.03 -2.08
N GLY A 81 9.78 9.23 -1.78
CA GLY A 81 9.45 10.25 -2.77
C GLY A 81 8.17 9.92 -3.55
N LEU A 82 7.30 9.07 -2.98
CA LEU A 82 5.94 8.79 -3.49
C LEU A 82 4.95 9.87 -3.02
N SER A 83 5.44 11.10 -2.92
CA SER A 83 4.66 12.31 -2.66
C SER A 83 3.86 12.65 -3.92
N ASP A 84 2.78 11.90 -4.12
CA ASP A 84 1.64 12.40 -4.86
C ASP A 84 0.60 12.82 -3.83
N ASP A 85 0.24 14.09 -3.91
CA ASP A 85 -0.75 14.83 -3.13
C ASP A 85 -2.14 14.20 -3.33
N SER A 86 -2.39 13.05 -2.69
CA SER A 86 -3.68 12.36 -2.71
C SER A 86 -3.71 11.29 -1.61
N GLU A 87 -4.55 11.53 -0.61
CA GLU A 87 -5.23 10.50 0.16
C GLU A 87 -6.68 10.38 -0.37
N PRO A 88 -7.43 9.33 -0.02
CA PRO A 88 -7.18 7.93 -0.30
C PRO A 88 -8.35 7.37 -1.14
N VAL A 89 -8.09 6.43 -2.04
CA VAL A 89 -9.09 5.40 -2.35
C VAL A 89 -8.37 4.12 -2.69
N ALA A 90 -8.80 3.07 -2.01
CA ALA A 90 -8.60 1.70 -2.41
C ALA A 90 -8.98 1.57 -3.89
N GLU A 91 -8.06 1.07 -4.72
CA GLU A 91 -8.32 -0.07 -5.59
C GLU A 91 -7.07 -0.40 -6.40
N GLU A 92 -7.03 -1.66 -6.80
CA GLU A 92 -5.97 -2.35 -7.51
C GLU A 92 -5.29 -1.52 -8.61
N LYS A 93 -3.96 -1.40 -8.51
CA LYS A 93 -3.11 -1.33 -9.71
C LYS A 93 -3.20 -2.66 -10.47
N ALA A 94 -4.23 -2.83 -11.28
CA ALA A 94 -4.12 -3.57 -12.52
C ALA A 94 -3.72 -2.58 -13.61
N ALA A 95 -2.41 -2.48 -13.83
CA ALA A 95 -1.83 -1.76 -14.95
C ALA A 95 -2.30 -2.39 -16.28
N LYS A 96 -3.44 -1.91 -16.82
CA LYS A 96 -3.93 -1.98 -18.22
C LYS A 96 -5.41 -1.60 -18.23
N GLY A 97 -5.76 -0.33 -18.50
CA GLY A 97 -7.16 0.03 -18.39
C GLY A 97 -7.67 1.36 -18.93
N SER A 98 -6.96 2.12 -19.78
CA SER A 98 -7.61 3.31 -20.40
C SER A 98 -8.92 2.94 -21.12
N VAL A 99 -9.00 1.73 -21.69
CA VAL A 99 -10.19 1.19 -22.35
C VAL A 99 -11.14 0.44 -21.40
N LEU A 100 -10.64 -0.12 -20.30
CA LEU A 100 -11.48 -0.85 -19.33
C LEU A 100 -12.22 0.11 -18.42
N SER A 101 -11.55 1.18 -17.96
CA SER A 101 -12.18 2.26 -17.17
C SER A 101 -13.28 2.96 -17.97
N GLN A 102 -13.07 3.25 -19.26
CA GLN A 102 -14.11 3.82 -20.13
C GLN A 102 -15.33 2.90 -20.30
N LEU A 103 -15.13 1.58 -20.32
CA LEU A 103 -16.23 0.62 -20.44
C LEU A 103 -17.01 0.48 -19.12
N ILE A 104 -16.32 0.59 -17.99
CA ILE A 104 -16.92 0.65 -16.64
C ILE A 104 -17.70 1.96 -16.46
N ASP A 105 -17.19 3.11 -16.93
CA ASP A 105 -17.91 4.39 -16.87
C ASP A 105 -19.21 4.37 -17.70
N ILE A 106 -19.19 3.74 -18.87
CA ILE A 106 -20.38 3.58 -19.72
C ILE A 106 -21.43 2.68 -19.03
N ILE A 107 -21.00 1.57 -18.43
CA ILE A 107 -21.90 0.66 -17.70
C ILE A 107 -22.42 1.34 -16.42
N SER A 108 -21.55 2.04 -15.68
CA SER A 108 -21.92 2.79 -14.48
C SER A 108 -22.91 3.91 -14.79
N GLY A 109 -22.74 4.62 -15.92
CA GLY A 109 -23.68 5.63 -16.40
C GLY A 109 -25.09 5.09 -16.68
N ILE A 110 -25.22 3.80 -17.01
CA ILE A 110 -26.51 3.11 -17.21
C ILE A 110 -27.14 2.68 -15.88
N PHE A 111 -26.34 2.32 -14.88
CA PHE A 111 -26.84 1.85 -13.57
C PHE A 111 -27.08 2.98 -12.54
N THR A 112 -26.40 4.12 -12.68
CA THR A 112 -26.59 5.31 -11.84
C THR A 112 -28.05 5.80 -11.78
N PRO A 113 -28.84 5.86 -12.88
CA PRO A 113 -30.25 6.23 -12.79
C PRO A 113 -31.12 5.23 -12.01
N PHE A 114 -30.72 3.95 -11.89
CA PHE A 114 -31.48 2.97 -11.08
C PHE A 114 -31.27 3.14 -9.57
N ILE A 115 -30.07 3.55 -9.14
CA ILE A 115 -29.80 3.81 -7.71
C ILE A 115 -30.55 5.07 -7.23
N GLY A 116 -30.63 6.11 -8.07
CA GLY A 116 -31.39 7.33 -7.76
C GLY A 116 -32.90 7.09 -7.62
N VAL A 117 -33.49 6.22 -8.46
CA VAL A 117 -34.93 5.91 -8.42
C VAL A 117 -35.31 5.04 -7.22
N MET A 118 -34.45 4.11 -6.81
CA MET A 118 -34.66 3.32 -5.58
C MET A 118 -34.54 4.18 -4.31
N ALA A 119 -33.60 5.13 -4.27
CA ALA A 119 -33.45 6.04 -3.13
C ALA A 119 -34.64 7.01 -2.99
N ALA A 120 -35.23 7.46 -4.09
CA ALA A 120 -36.39 8.35 -4.08
C ALA A 120 -37.71 7.66 -3.67
N THR A 121 -37.77 6.33 -3.68
CA THR A 121 -39.00 5.57 -3.36
C THR A 121 -39.11 5.22 -1.86
N VAL A 122 -38.06 5.50 -1.06
CA VAL A 122 -38.01 5.20 0.39
C VAL A 122 -38.12 6.47 1.26
N CYS A 123 -38.59 7.60 0.70
CA CYS A 123 -39.03 8.76 1.47
C CYS A 123 -40.52 9.01 1.30
#